data_AF-A0A6G7YE50-F1
#
_entry.id   AF-A0A6G7YE50-F1
#
_cell.length_a   1.000
_cell.length_b   1.000
_cell.length_c   1.000
_cell.angle_alpha   90.00
_cell.angle_beta   90.00
_cell.angle_gamma   90.00
#
_symmetry.space_group_name_H-M   'P 1'
#
loop_
_entity.id
_entity.type
_entity.pdbx_description
1 polymer ?
#
loop_
_entity_poly.entity_id
_entity_poly.type
_entity_poly.pdbx_seq_one_letter_code
_entity_poly.pdbx_strand_id
1 'polypeptide(L)'
;MSLWEKIKDAVTTDDAEAADEARKEAEAAQAEADKAKVEAQARADEARRKADEAAAKAGLPTASDEEKAQADQARQDAEAEATKAQEEAAAADRKADERAQRAVEKANKRREKREEAREERQEERQEARQEARQEARQEANEPDVYTVKSGDTLSEIGARFGVDWREIARINNVDNPDLIFPGQKFKIPRK
;
A
#
# COMPACT_ATOMS: atom_id res chain seq x y z
N MET A 1 -22.30 1.97 4.12
CA MET A 1 -21.36 2.81 3.36
C MET A 1 -21.44 2.41 1.91
N SER A 2 -21.76 3.35 1.03
CA SER A 2 -21.76 3.09 -0.42
C SER A 2 -20.34 2.86 -0.92
N LEU A 3 -20.17 2.17 -2.05
CA LEU A 3 -18.86 1.99 -2.70
C LEU A 3 -18.22 3.36 -2.99
N TRP A 4 -19.06 4.33 -3.34
CA TRP A 4 -18.68 5.73 -3.55
C TRP A 4 -18.16 6.42 -2.28
N GLU A 5 -18.72 6.13 -1.10
CA GLU A 5 -18.21 6.65 0.18
C GLU A 5 -16.86 6.03 0.54
N LYS A 6 -16.66 4.72 0.31
CA LYS A 6 -15.38 4.05 0.55
C LYS A 6 -14.26 4.59 -0.35
N ILE A 7 -14.58 4.89 -1.61
CA ILE A 7 -13.67 5.54 -2.55
C ILE A 7 -13.41 7.01 -2.14
N LYS A 8 -14.39 7.65 -1.47
CA LYS A 8 -14.24 9.00 -0.93
C LYS A 8 -13.29 9.06 0.25
N ASP A 9 -13.42 8.12 1.19
CA ASP A 9 -12.56 7.99 2.37
C ASP A 9 -11.14 7.56 2.00
N ALA A 10 -10.96 6.76 0.94
CA ALA A 10 -9.64 6.39 0.44
C ALA A 10 -8.78 7.62 0.05
N VAL A 11 -9.39 8.72 -0.40
CA VAL A 11 -8.67 9.99 -0.71
C VAL A 11 -8.19 10.74 0.52
N THR A 12 -8.69 10.40 1.72
CA THR A 12 -8.19 11.02 2.96
C THR A 12 -6.92 10.32 3.50
N THR A 13 -6.40 9.32 2.78
CA THR A 13 -5.23 8.53 3.19
C THR A 13 -3.99 8.82 2.34
N ASP A 14 -2.79 8.53 2.88
CA ASP A 14 -1.45 8.91 2.38
C ASP A 14 -1.11 8.54 0.91
N ASP A 15 -1.93 7.74 0.21
CA ASP A 15 -1.67 7.31 -1.17
C ASP A 15 -2.68 7.89 -2.17
N ALA A 16 -2.63 9.22 -2.32
CA ALA A 16 -3.50 9.98 -3.22
C ALA A 16 -3.45 9.45 -4.68
N GLU A 17 -2.29 9.00 -5.14
CA GLU A 17 -2.10 8.50 -6.50
C GLU A 17 -2.84 7.17 -6.75
N ALA A 18 -2.75 6.23 -5.82
CA ALA A 18 -3.47 4.96 -5.93
C ALA A 18 -5.00 5.15 -5.82
N ALA A 19 -5.45 6.10 -4.98
CA ALA A 19 -6.85 6.45 -4.85
C ALA A 19 -7.40 7.13 -6.12
N ASP A 20 -6.61 8.02 -6.75
CA ASP A 20 -6.98 8.68 -8.00
C ASP A 20 -7.03 7.70 -9.18
N GLU A 21 -6.09 6.76 -9.26
CA GLU A 21 -6.11 5.69 -10.27
C GLU A 21 -7.37 4.83 -10.14
N ALA A 22 -7.70 4.41 -8.91
CA ALA A 22 -8.89 3.60 -8.66
C ALA A 22 -10.20 4.35 -8.97
N ARG A 23 -10.27 5.64 -8.69
CA ARG A 23 -11.41 6.52 -9.06
C ARG A 23 -11.58 6.61 -10.56
N LYS A 24 -10.50 6.89 -11.28
CA LYS A 24 -10.53 7.03 -12.73
C LYS A 24 -10.97 5.72 -13.39
N GLU A 25 -10.52 4.58 -12.86
CA GLU A 25 -10.93 3.28 -13.36
C GLU A 25 -12.42 2.98 -13.07
N ALA A 26 -12.91 3.31 -11.88
CA ALA A 26 -14.32 3.15 -11.53
C ALA A 26 -15.23 4.08 -12.35
N GLU A 27 -14.83 5.33 -12.58
CA GLU A 27 -15.57 6.27 -13.42
C GLU A 27 -15.62 5.82 -14.88
N ALA A 28 -14.50 5.33 -15.43
CA ALA A 28 -14.48 4.76 -16.78
C ALA A 28 -15.38 3.52 -16.90
N ALA A 29 -15.40 2.66 -15.88
CA ALA A 29 -16.26 1.49 -15.83
C ALA A 29 -17.75 1.88 -15.80
N GLN A 30 -18.10 2.89 -15.02
CA GLN A 30 -19.48 3.41 -14.96
C GLN A 30 -19.89 4.04 -16.29
N ALA A 31 -19.02 4.82 -16.94
CA ALA A 31 -19.30 5.43 -18.23
C ALA A 31 -19.53 4.38 -19.33
N GLU A 32 -18.76 3.28 -19.32
CA GLU A 32 -18.98 2.14 -20.20
C GLU A 32 -20.34 1.47 -19.94
N ALA A 33 -20.72 1.31 -18.67
CA ALA A 33 -22.01 0.74 -18.31
C ALA A 33 -23.18 1.64 -18.72
N ASP A 34 -23.08 2.94 -18.47
CA ASP A 34 -24.11 3.92 -18.86
C ASP A 34 -24.31 3.94 -20.38
N LYS A 35 -23.20 3.89 -21.14
CA LYS A 35 -23.27 3.76 -22.61
C LYS A 35 -23.99 2.48 -23.03
N ALA A 36 -23.64 1.34 -22.44
CA ALA A 36 -24.26 0.06 -22.76
C ALA A 36 -25.76 0.06 -22.44
N LYS A 37 -26.17 0.69 -21.33
CA LYS A 37 -27.59 0.85 -20.95
C LYS A 37 -28.35 1.70 -21.95
N VAL A 38 -27.79 2.82 -22.39
CA VAL A 38 -28.42 3.69 -23.40
C VAL A 38 -28.61 2.93 -24.71
N GLU A 39 -27.61 2.18 -25.15
CA GLU A 39 -27.70 1.35 -26.37
C GLU A 39 -28.75 0.23 -26.24
N ALA A 40 -28.78 -0.47 -25.10
CA ALA A 40 -29.76 -1.51 -24.81
C ALA A 40 -31.20 -0.95 -24.75
N GLN A 41 -31.39 0.19 -24.08
CA GLN A 41 -32.67 0.86 -24.00
C GLN A 41 -33.14 1.36 -25.36
N ALA A 42 -32.24 1.89 -26.20
CA ALA A 42 -32.60 2.32 -27.56
C ALA A 42 -33.13 1.17 -28.43
N ARG A 43 -32.57 -0.04 -28.28
CA ARG A 43 -33.07 -1.25 -28.96
C ARG A 43 -34.47 -1.65 -28.48
N ALA A 44 -34.71 -1.60 -27.17
CA ALA A 44 -36.02 -1.87 -26.60
C ALA A 44 -37.07 -0.84 -27.06
N ASP A 45 -36.71 0.44 -27.10
CA ASP A 45 -37.58 1.52 -27.58
C ASP A 45 -37.92 1.36 -29.08
N GLU A 46 -36.95 0.95 -29.90
CA GLU A 46 -37.18 0.64 -31.32
C GLU A 46 -38.14 -0.54 -31.49
N ALA A 47 -37.93 -1.63 -30.74
CA ALA A 47 -38.79 -2.81 -30.78
C ALA A 47 -40.23 -2.47 -30.34
N ARG A 48 -40.36 -1.66 -29.29
CA ARG A 48 -41.66 -1.16 -28.82
C ARG A 48 -42.36 -0.31 -29.88
N ARG A 49 -41.63 0.61 -30.54
CA ARG A 49 -42.20 1.42 -31.62
C ARG A 49 -42.71 0.54 -32.78
N LYS A 50 -41.96 -0.50 -33.16
CA LYS A 50 -42.41 -1.46 -34.18
C LYS A 50 -43.68 -2.21 -33.74
N ALA A 51 -43.77 -2.59 -32.47
CA ALA A 51 -44.96 -3.20 -31.90
C ALA A 51 -46.18 -2.27 -31.90
N ASP A 52 -46.00 -1.00 -31.52
CA ASP A 52 -47.05 0.02 -31.54
C ASP A 52 -47.54 0.29 -32.98
N GLU A 53 -46.63 0.37 -33.95
CA GLU A 53 -46.95 0.52 -35.38
C GLU A 53 -47.72 -0.71 -35.93
N ALA A 54 -47.31 -1.92 -35.55
CA ALA A 54 -48.01 -3.15 -35.94
C ALA A 54 -49.41 -3.25 -35.30
N ALA A 55 -49.53 -2.88 -34.01
CA ALA A 55 -50.81 -2.83 -33.31
C ALA A 55 -51.78 -1.82 -33.92
N ALA A 56 -51.29 -0.65 -34.36
CA ALA A 56 -52.10 0.34 -35.04
C ALA A 56 -52.70 -0.19 -36.36
N LYS A 57 -51.92 -0.96 -37.14
CA LYS A 57 -52.40 -1.60 -38.36
C LYS A 57 -53.45 -2.68 -38.07
N ALA A 58 -53.19 -3.54 -37.08
CA ALA A 58 -54.11 -4.60 -36.67
C ALA A 58 -55.44 -4.09 -36.07
N GLY A 59 -55.45 -2.86 -35.53
CA GLY A 59 -56.63 -2.23 -34.95
C GLY A 59 -57.63 -1.65 -35.97
N LEU A 60 -57.28 -1.62 -37.27
CA LEU A 60 -58.18 -1.16 -38.32
C LEU A 60 -59.32 -2.16 -38.54
N PRO A 61 -60.56 -1.72 -38.81
CA PRO A 61 -61.69 -2.61 -39.08
C PRO A 61 -61.50 -3.49 -40.33
N THR A 62 -60.55 -3.13 -41.20
CA THR A 62 -60.17 -3.87 -42.42
C THR A 62 -58.96 -4.79 -42.23
N ALA A 63 -58.41 -4.90 -41.01
CA ALA A 63 -57.20 -5.67 -40.77
C ALA A 63 -57.38 -7.17 -41.05
N SER A 64 -56.43 -7.73 -41.80
CA SER A 64 -56.32 -9.16 -42.08
C SER A 64 -55.84 -9.96 -40.85
N ASP A 65 -56.05 -11.27 -40.87
CA ASP A 65 -55.55 -12.16 -39.82
C ASP A 65 -54.01 -12.21 -39.79
N GLU A 66 -53.35 -12.01 -40.93
CA GLU A 66 -51.90 -11.86 -41.02
C GLU A 66 -51.41 -10.60 -40.29
N GLU A 67 -52.09 -9.45 -40.45
CA GLU A 67 -51.73 -8.21 -39.75
C GLU A 67 -51.92 -8.33 -38.23
N LYS A 68 -52.92 -9.07 -37.78
CA LYS A 68 -53.12 -9.38 -36.34
C LYS A 68 -52.01 -10.29 -35.81
N ALA A 69 -51.66 -11.34 -36.55
CA ALA A 69 -50.56 -12.23 -36.17
C ALA A 69 -49.21 -11.50 -36.15
N GLN A 70 -48.97 -10.57 -37.09
CA GLN A 70 -47.79 -9.71 -37.09
C GLN A 70 -47.74 -8.76 -35.88
N ALA A 71 -48.88 -8.24 -35.44
CA ALA A 71 -48.95 -7.41 -34.23
C ALA A 71 -48.67 -8.20 -32.95
N ASP A 72 -49.17 -9.44 -32.84
CA ASP A 72 -48.87 -10.31 -31.70
C ASP A 72 -47.39 -10.71 -31.68
N GLN A 73 -46.81 -11.04 -32.84
CA GLN A 73 -45.39 -11.33 -32.94
C GLN A 73 -44.54 -10.10 -32.56
N ALA A 74 -44.87 -8.91 -33.08
CA ALA A 74 -44.13 -7.70 -32.77
C ALA A 74 -44.19 -7.33 -31.28
N ARG A 75 -45.32 -7.61 -30.59
CA ARG A 75 -45.43 -7.46 -29.13
C ARG A 75 -44.53 -8.43 -28.38
N GLN A 76 -44.50 -9.70 -28.77
CA GLN A 76 -43.61 -10.70 -28.17
C GLN A 76 -42.15 -10.33 -28.39
N ASP A 77 -41.79 -9.88 -29.60
CA ASP A 77 -40.44 -9.42 -29.92
C ASP A 77 -40.05 -8.18 -29.09
N ALA A 78 -40.98 -7.24 -28.88
CA ALA A 78 -40.75 -6.07 -28.04
C ALA A 78 -40.58 -6.42 -26.56
N GLU A 79 -41.37 -7.36 -26.02
CA GLU A 79 -41.24 -7.85 -24.65
C GLU A 79 -39.91 -8.62 -24.44
N ALA A 80 -39.52 -9.44 -25.42
CA ALA A 80 -38.25 -10.13 -25.42
C ALA A 80 -37.06 -9.15 -25.46
N GLU A 81 -37.09 -8.14 -26.34
CA GLU A 81 -36.02 -7.15 -26.44
C GLU A 81 -35.98 -6.24 -25.20
N ALA A 82 -37.12 -5.93 -24.57
CA ALA A 82 -37.17 -5.21 -23.29
C ALA A 82 -36.53 -6.02 -22.15
N THR A 83 -36.83 -7.32 -22.06
CA THR A 83 -36.22 -8.22 -21.07
C THR A 83 -34.71 -8.31 -21.26
N LYS A 84 -34.28 -8.53 -22.50
CA LYS A 84 -32.85 -8.56 -22.87
C LYS A 84 -32.15 -7.24 -22.57
N ALA A 85 -32.80 -6.10 -22.83
CA ALA A 85 -32.23 -4.79 -22.49
C ALA A 85 -32.07 -4.60 -20.97
N GLN A 86 -33.03 -5.08 -20.16
CA GLN A 86 -32.92 -5.07 -18.70
C GLN A 86 -31.79 -5.98 -18.20
N GLU A 87 -31.62 -7.16 -18.80
CA GLU A 87 -30.52 -8.08 -18.48
C GLU A 87 -29.15 -7.50 -18.87
N GLU A 88 -29.04 -6.90 -20.06
CA GLU A 88 -27.83 -6.22 -20.54
C GLU A 88 -27.47 -5.03 -19.63
N ALA A 89 -28.46 -4.23 -19.22
CA ALA A 89 -28.27 -3.14 -18.27
C ALA A 89 -27.76 -3.63 -16.90
N ALA A 90 -28.39 -4.68 -16.35
CA ALA A 90 -27.98 -5.26 -15.09
C ALA A 90 -26.59 -5.93 -15.18
N ALA A 91 -26.25 -6.54 -16.32
CA ALA A 91 -24.93 -7.12 -16.54
C ALA A 91 -23.86 -6.04 -16.70
N ALA A 92 -24.19 -4.90 -17.32
CA ALA A 92 -23.30 -3.76 -17.43
C ALA A 92 -22.99 -3.16 -16.05
N ASP A 93 -24.00 -3.03 -15.18
CA ASP A 93 -23.83 -2.60 -13.79
C ASP A 93 -22.93 -3.54 -12.99
N ARG A 94 -23.19 -4.85 -13.04
CA ARG A 94 -22.33 -5.84 -12.35
C ARG A 94 -20.88 -5.76 -12.82
N LYS A 95 -20.65 -5.59 -14.12
CA LYS A 95 -19.30 -5.45 -14.68
C LYS A 95 -18.62 -4.16 -14.21
N ALA A 96 -19.35 -3.05 -14.13
CA ALA A 96 -18.82 -1.79 -13.61
C ALA A 96 -18.43 -1.92 -12.13
N ASP A 97 -19.30 -2.53 -11.31
CA ASP A 97 -19.05 -2.80 -9.90
C ASP A 97 -17.84 -3.72 -9.70
N GLU A 98 -17.73 -4.82 -10.45
CA GLU A 98 -16.59 -5.73 -10.38
C GLU A 98 -15.28 -5.04 -10.75
N ARG A 99 -15.28 -4.18 -11.78
CA ARG A 99 -14.11 -3.42 -12.20
C ARG A 99 -13.71 -2.39 -11.13
N ALA A 100 -14.68 -1.70 -10.54
CA ALA A 100 -14.45 -0.79 -9.42
C ALA A 100 -13.89 -1.52 -8.18
N GLN A 101 -14.42 -2.70 -7.85
CA GLN A 101 -13.92 -3.52 -6.74
C GLN A 101 -12.46 -3.96 -6.96
N ARG A 102 -12.12 -4.43 -8.16
CA ARG A 102 -10.75 -4.81 -8.51
C ARG A 102 -9.78 -3.64 -8.43
N ALA A 103 -10.22 -2.45 -8.85
CA ALA A 103 -9.42 -1.23 -8.75
C ALA A 103 -9.12 -0.88 -7.27
N VAL A 104 -10.13 -0.98 -6.39
CA VAL A 104 -9.96 -0.79 -4.94
C VAL A 104 -9.05 -1.85 -4.32
N GLU A 105 -9.22 -3.13 -4.68
CA GLU A 105 -8.36 -4.21 -4.19
C GLU A 105 -6.89 -4.00 -4.59
N LYS A 106 -6.65 -3.60 -5.85
CA LYS A 106 -5.31 -3.26 -6.36
C LYS A 106 -4.70 -2.10 -5.58
N ALA A 107 -5.48 -1.06 -5.26
CA ALA A 107 -5.03 0.08 -4.47
C ALA A 107 -4.65 -0.33 -3.04
N ASN A 108 -5.50 -1.14 -2.37
CA ASN A 108 -5.22 -1.67 -1.04
C ASN A 108 -3.95 -2.52 -1.01
N LYS A 109 -3.78 -3.41 -1.99
CA LYS A 109 -2.57 -4.25 -2.11
C LYS A 109 -1.30 -3.43 -2.31
N ARG A 110 -1.36 -2.34 -3.09
CA ARG A 110 -0.23 -1.41 -3.24
C ARG A 110 0.10 -0.70 -1.94
N ARG A 111 -0.92 -0.32 -1.18
CA ARG A 111 -0.77 0.30 0.14
C ARG A 111 -0.13 -0.66 1.14
N GLU A 112 -0.65 -1.87 1.28
CA GLU A 112 -0.09 -2.90 2.18
C GLU A 112 1.39 -3.14 1.89
N LYS A 113 1.75 -3.34 0.61
CA LYS A 113 3.15 -3.51 0.21
C LYS A 113 4.04 -2.30 0.54
N ARG A 114 3.50 -1.08 0.45
CA ARG A 114 4.23 0.14 0.79
C ARG A 114 4.43 0.29 2.30
N GLU A 115 3.43 -0.13 3.08
CA GLU A 115 3.46 -0.15 4.54
C GLU A 115 4.47 -1.17 5.05
N GLU A 116 4.41 -2.41 4.55
CA GLU A 116 5.42 -3.46 4.80
C GLU A 116 6.84 -2.96 4.48
N ALA A 117 7.06 -2.42 3.29
CA ALA A 117 8.37 -1.88 2.91
C ALA A 117 8.81 -0.67 3.77
N ARG A 118 7.87 0.05 4.39
CA ARG A 118 8.17 1.15 5.31
C ARG A 118 8.49 0.63 6.71
N GLU A 119 7.84 -0.43 7.15
CA GLU A 119 8.13 -1.13 8.40
C GLU A 119 9.50 -1.79 8.33
N GLU A 120 9.79 -2.55 7.26
CA GLU A 120 11.11 -3.14 7.01
C GLU A 120 12.23 -2.07 7.07
N ARG A 121 12.07 -0.95 6.34
CA ARG A 121 13.05 0.16 6.39
C ARG A 121 13.17 0.79 7.77
N GLN A 122 12.10 0.80 8.57
CA GLN A 122 12.14 1.32 9.93
C GLN A 122 12.87 0.36 10.87
N GLU A 123 12.61 -0.94 10.74
CA GLU A 123 13.30 -2.00 11.49
C GLU A 123 14.79 -1.98 11.17
N GLU A 124 15.18 -2.00 9.89
CA GLU A 124 16.58 -1.88 9.46
C GLU A 124 17.26 -0.64 10.04
N ARG A 125 16.56 0.52 10.02
CA ARG A 125 17.10 1.75 10.59
C ARG A 125 17.21 1.69 12.12
N GLN A 126 16.28 1.02 12.79
CA GLN A 126 16.32 0.83 14.24
C GLN A 126 17.45 -0.11 14.62
N GLU A 127 17.62 -1.22 13.92
CA GLU A 127 18.71 -2.18 14.09
C GLU A 127 20.06 -1.48 13.87
N ALA A 128 20.25 -0.78 12.75
CA ALA A 128 21.47 -0.03 12.48
C ALA A 128 21.77 1.02 13.57
N ARG A 129 20.73 1.66 14.13
CA ARG A 129 20.89 2.60 15.25
C ARG A 129 21.26 1.88 16.55
N GLN A 130 20.71 0.70 16.80
CA GLN A 130 21.04 -0.11 17.96
C GLN A 130 22.48 -0.61 17.88
N GLU A 131 22.89 -1.14 16.72
CA GLU A 131 24.27 -1.57 16.44
C GLU A 131 25.24 -0.41 16.63
N ALA A 132 25.02 0.74 15.98
CA ALA A 132 25.87 1.92 16.16
C ALA A 132 25.96 2.39 17.63
N ARG A 133 24.87 2.24 18.40
CA ARG A 133 24.87 2.56 19.84
C ARG A 133 25.64 1.52 20.65
N GLN A 134 25.56 0.24 20.29
CA GLN A 134 26.33 -0.83 20.91
C GLN A 134 27.82 -0.65 20.63
N GLU A 135 28.20 -0.40 19.37
CA GLU A 135 29.57 -0.11 18.96
C GLU A 135 30.12 1.11 19.70
N ALA A 136 29.39 2.24 19.70
CA ALA A 136 29.80 3.43 20.45
C ALA A 136 29.95 3.16 21.95
N ARG A 137 29.12 2.27 22.53
CA ARG A 137 29.23 1.87 23.93
C ARG A 137 30.42 0.92 24.16
N GLN A 138 30.75 0.07 23.21
CA GLN A 138 31.95 -0.79 23.27
C GLN A 138 33.21 0.09 23.18
N GLU A 139 33.29 1.00 22.22
CA GLU A 139 34.39 1.97 22.08
C GLU A 139 34.53 2.89 23.31
N ALA A 140 33.41 3.32 23.90
CA ALA A 140 33.44 4.11 25.13
C ALA A 140 34.01 3.33 26.32
N ASN A 141 33.75 2.01 26.38
CA ASN A 141 34.21 1.13 27.46
C ASN A 141 35.58 0.49 27.21
N GLU A 142 36.18 0.65 26.03
CA GLU A 142 37.51 0.13 25.75
C GLU A 142 38.55 0.94 26.56
N PRO A 143 39.43 0.28 27.34
CA PRO A 143 40.41 0.99 28.15
C PRO A 143 41.43 1.70 27.27
N ASP A 144 41.77 2.94 27.61
CA ASP A 144 42.81 3.69 26.91
C ASP A 144 44.15 2.95 27.02
N VAL A 145 44.89 2.81 25.93
CA VAL A 145 46.20 2.14 25.97
C VAL A 145 47.31 3.18 25.98
N TYR A 146 48.06 3.23 27.08
CA TYR A 146 49.24 4.08 27.20
C TYR A 146 50.52 3.28 26.92
N THR A 147 51.38 3.79 26.04
CA THR A 147 52.72 3.23 25.84
C THR A 147 53.71 3.96 26.74
N VAL A 148 54.30 3.23 27.69
CA VAL A 148 55.28 3.73 28.66
C VAL A 148 56.48 4.33 27.93
N LYS A 149 56.92 5.50 28.38
CA LYS A 149 58.10 6.20 27.87
C LYS A 149 59.22 6.16 28.91
N SER A 150 60.44 6.44 28.45
CA SER A 150 61.60 6.51 29.33
C SER A 150 61.40 7.57 30.40
N GLY A 151 61.50 7.15 31.67
CA GLY A 151 61.35 8.01 32.84
C GLY A 151 59.93 8.05 33.42
N ASP A 152 58.94 7.39 32.82
CA ASP A 152 57.60 7.32 33.40
C ASP A 152 57.57 6.43 34.65
N THR A 153 56.73 6.79 35.62
CA THR A 153 56.34 5.94 36.75
C THR A 153 54.83 5.63 36.72
N LEU A 154 54.42 4.50 37.32
CA LEU A 154 53.01 4.11 37.41
C LEU A 154 52.15 5.18 38.13
N SER A 155 52.71 5.85 39.13
CA SER A 155 52.08 6.96 39.87
C SER A 155 51.82 8.19 39.01
N GLU A 156 52.80 8.61 38.19
CA GLU A 156 52.65 9.76 37.29
C GLU A 156 51.71 9.48 36.13
N ILE A 157 51.76 8.25 35.59
CA ILE A 157 50.80 7.80 34.58
C ILE A 157 49.38 7.85 35.17
N GLY A 158 49.16 7.28 36.36
CA GLY A 158 47.86 7.33 37.04
C GLY A 158 47.36 8.76 37.27
N ALA A 159 48.21 9.65 37.78
CA ALA A 159 47.88 11.05 38.00
C ALA A 159 47.48 11.77 36.71
N ARG A 160 48.16 11.50 35.59
CA ARG A 160 47.88 12.09 34.28
C ARG A 160 46.49 11.70 33.75
N PHE A 161 46.06 10.48 34.00
CA PHE A 161 44.76 9.96 33.57
C PHE A 161 43.66 10.09 34.65
N GLY A 162 44.00 10.58 35.84
CA GLY A 162 43.04 10.73 36.96
C GLY A 162 42.60 9.40 37.60
N VAL A 163 43.46 8.37 37.49
CA VAL A 163 43.23 6.98 37.92
C VAL A 163 44.25 6.59 39.00
N ASP A 164 43.86 5.75 39.96
CA ASP A 164 44.80 5.20 40.96
C ASP A 164 45.78 4.22 40.28
N TRP A 165 47.08 4.42 40.53
CA TRP A 165 48.15 3.56 40.01
C TRP A 165 47.99 2.08 40.42
N ARG A 166 47.38 1.80 41.58
CA ARG A 166 47.08 0.43 42.04
C ARG A 166 46.08 -0.26 41.12
N GLU A 167 45.12 0.50 40.62
CA GLU A 167 44.11 -0.01 39.70
C GLU A 167 44.71 -0.29 38.32
N ILE A 168 45.64 0.56 37.86
CA ILE A 168 46.41 0.32 36.63
C ILE A 168 47.27 -0.95 36.77
N ALA A 169 47.98 -1.11 37.89
CA ALA A 169 48.79 -2.30 38.16
C ALA A 169 47.94 -3.57 38.20
N ARG A 170 46.77 -3.52 38.85
CA ARG A 170 45.83 -4.65 38.94
C ARG A 170 45.29 -5.08 37.58
N ILE A 171 44.84 -4.14 36.75
CA ILE A 171 44.24 -4.44 35.43
C ILE A 171 45.28 -4.99 34.44
N ASN A 172 46.54 -4.58 34.59
CA ASN A 172 47.63 -5.00 33.71
C ASN A 172 48.46 -6.16 34.29
N ASN A 173 48.06 -6.73 35.43
CA ASN A 173 48.77 -7.80 36.14
C ASN A 173 50.26 -7.48 36.36
N VAL A 174 50.55 -6.27 36.84
CA VAL A 174 51.91 -5.84 37.15
C VAL A 174 52.28 -6.36 38.53
N ASP A 175 53.19 -7.33 38.58
CA ASP A 175 53.66 -7.93 39.83
C ASP A 175 54.52 -6.97 40.66
N ASN A 176 55.32 -6.13 40.00
CA ASN A 176 56.15 -5.12 40.65
C ASN A 176 55.88 -3.72 40.06
N PRO A 177 55.10 -2.87 40.75
CA PRO A 177 54.75 -1.52 40.30
C PRO A 177 55.95 -0.58 40.10
N ASP A 178 57.08 -0.84 40.75
CA ASP A 178 58.28 -0.01 40.65
C ASP A 178 59.18 -0.40 39.46
N LEU A 179 58.86 -1.49 38.76
CA LEU A 179 59.66 -2.02 37.65
C LEU A 179 58.85 -2.07 36.34
N ILE A 180 58.77 -0.92 35.67
CA ILE A 180 58.15 -0.78 34.35
C ILE A 180 59.19 -0.36 33.30
N PHE A 181 58.97 -0.75 32.03
CA PHE A 181 59.92 -0.54 30.94
C PHE A 181 59.33 0.29 29.80
N PRO A 182 60.14 1.16 29.16
CA PRO A 182 59.71 1.89 27.97
C PRO A 182 59.26 0.95 26.85
N GLY A 183 58.15 1.29 26.19
CA GLY A 183 57.53 0.48 25.14
C GLY A 183 56.46 -0.49 25.64
N GLN A 184 56.32 -0.69 26.96
CA GLN A 184 55.21 -1.46 27.53
C GLN A 184 53.87 -0.75 27.29
N LYS A 185 52.83 -1.52 27.01
CA LYS A 185 51.47 -1.01 26.80
C LYS A 185 50.62 -1.31 28.03
N PHE A 186 50.13 -0.27 28.68
CA PHE A 186 49.21 -0.37 29.83
C PHE A 186 47.80 0.03 29.44
N LYS A 187 46.83 -0.82 29.80
CA LYS A 187 45.40 -0.52 29.78
C LYS A 187 45.06 0.40 30.94
N ILE A 188 44.52 1.57 30.64
CA ILE A 188 44.13 2.59 31.59
C ILE A 188 42.59 2.54 31.70
N PRO A 189 42.03 2.27 32.89
CA PRO A 189 40.58 2.28 33.07
C PRO A 189 40.04 3.70 32.92
N ARG A 190 38.91 3.85 32.24
CA ARG A 190 38.17 5.11 32.16
C ARG A 190 37.25 5.27 33.39
N LYS A 191 36.98 6.51 33.77
CA LYS A 191 36.10 6.87 34.90
C LYS A 191 34.64 6.98 34.48
#